data_AF-A0A2N1QG54-F1
#
_entry.id   AF-A0A2N1QG54-F1
#
_cell.length_a   1.000
_cell.length_b   1.000
_cell.length_c   1.000
_cell.angle_alpha   90.00
_cell.angle_beta   90.00
_cell.angle_gamma   90.00
#
_symmetry.space_group_name_H-M   'P 1'
#
loop_
_entity.id
_entity.type
_entity.pdbx_description
1 polymer ?
#
loop_
_entity_poly.entity_id
_entity_poly.type
_entity_poly.pdbx_seq_one_letter_code
_entity_poly.pdbx_strand_id
1 'polypeptide(L)'
;MIGTFGKRVFETSDKKILTFLGLTRNTAARFGYHEIIGKKPLTEYLGPALDTISFTINLNARFGVNVRNEMNEWVLMATKGEAYPLIIGNRALGTDLWIVQSVGQAWNIVLNQGELISGSLDITLEEYISRV
;
A
#
# COMPACT_ATOMS: atom_id res chain seq x y z
N MET A 1 -17.99 -3.51 5.29
CA MET A 1 -16.63 -3.98 4.98
C MET A 1 -16.33 -3.69 3.52
N ILE A 2 -15.18 -3.07 3.24
CA ILE A 2 -14.74 -2.65 1.89
C ILE A 2 -13.65 -3.59 1.38
N GLY A 3 -12.74 -4.01 2.25
CA GLY A 3 -11.62 -4.88 1.87
C GLY A 3 -10.74 -5.23 3.05
N THR A 4 -9.69 -5.99 2.83
CA THR A 4 -8.70 -6.36 3.85
C THR A 4 -7.30 -6.35 3.30
N PHE A 5 -6.35 -5.96 4.14
CA PHE A 5 -4.93 -6.17 3.94
C PHE A 5 -4.36 -6.88 5.16
N GLY A 6 -4.17 -8.19 5.06
CA GLY A 6 -3.78 -9.02 6.20
C GLY A 6 -4.77 -8.91 7.35
N LYS A 7 -4.31 -8.39 8.50
CA LYS A 7 -5.15 -8.17 9.70
C LYS A 7 -5.96 -6.87 9.67
N ARG A 8 -5.68 -5.96 8.73
CA ARG A 8 -6.32 -4.65 8.63
C ARG A 8 -7.58 -4.78 7.78
N VAL A 9 -8.72 -4.40 8.35
CA VAL A 9 -10.01 -4.42 7.66
C VAL A 9 -10.37 -2.98 7.29
N PHE A 10 -10.53 -2.73 6.00
CA PHE A 10 -11.08 -1.48 5.49
C PHE A 10 -12.60 -1.55 5.62
N GLU A 11 -13.18 -0.58 6.34
CA GLU A 11 -14.60 -0.56 6.64
C GLU A 11 -15.10 0.88 6.82
N THR A 12 -16.38 1.05 6.51
CA THR A 12 -17.14 2.23 6.85
C THR A 12 -18.37 1.77 7.62
N SER A 13 -18.59 2.38 8.79
CA SER A 13 -19.70 2.11 9.69
C SER A 13 -19.94 3.35 10.56
N ASP A 14 -21.07 3.40 11.25
CA ASP A 14 -21.41 4.51 12.16
C ASP A 14 -20.40 4.66 13.32
N LYS A 15 -19.67 3.59 13.66
CA LYS A 15 -18.71 3.56 14.76
C LYS A 15 -17.27 3.80 14.30
N LYS A 16 -16.94 3.40 13.07
CA LYS A 16 -15.57 3.40 12.57
C LYS A 16 -15.53 3.61 11.07
N ILE A 17 -14.70 4.58 10.63
CA ILE A 17 -14.39 4.82 9.22
C ILE A 17 -12.88 4.66 9.04
N LEU A 18 -12.48 3.59 8.35
CA LEU A 18 -11.12 3.31 7.95
C LEU A 18 -11.14 2.84 6.49
N THR A 19 -10.84 3.74 5.57
CA THR A 19 -10.84 3.46 4.13
C THR A 19 -9.62 4.08 3.46
N PHE A 20 -9.20 3.49 2.36
CA PHE A 20 -8.21 4.06 1.46
C PHE A 20 -8.86 4.96 0.42
N LEU A 21 -8.08 5.85 -0.17
CA LEU A 21 -8.44 6.80 -1.21
C LEU A 21 -7.37 6.75 -2.32
N GLY A 22 -7.81 6.98 -3.55
CA GLY A 22 -6.89 7.13 -4.69
C GLY A 22 -6.04 5.89 -4.97
N LEU A 23 -6.61 4.68 -4.83
CA LEU A 23 -5.86 3.46 -5.10
C LEU A 23 -5.44 3.39 -6.57
N THR A 24 -4.13 3.29 -6.80
CA THR A 24 -3.52 3.11 -8.11
C THR A 24 -2.69 1.84 -8.12
N ARG A 25 -2.85 1.02 -9.16
CA ARG A 25 -2.00 -0.15 -9.44
C ARG A 25 -1.18 0.14 -10.68
N ASN A 26 0.13 -0.05 -10.58
CA ASN A 26 1.06 0.11 -11.69
C ASN A 26 1.67 -1.25 -12.05
N THR A 27 1.54 -1.62 -13.32
CA THR A 27 2.06 -2.87 -13.87
C THR A 27 3.11 -2.55 -14.92
N ALA A 28 4.27 -3.18 -14.79
CA ALA A 28 5.39 -2.95 -15.69
C ALA A 28 5.95 -4.26 -16.25
N ALA A 29 6.55 -4.14 -17.42
CA ALA A 29 7.33 -5.21 -18.06
C ALA A 29 8.80 -4.78 -18.09
N ARG A 30 9.70 -5.74 -17.96
CA ARG A 30 11.14 -5.52 -18.02
C ARG A 30 11.64 -5.74 -19.43
N PHE A 31 12.35 -4.75 -19.95
CA PHE A 31 13.00 -4.79 -21.26
C PHE A 31 14.49 -4.48 -21.13
N GLY A 32 15.32 -5.24 -21.81
CA GLY A 32 16.73 -4.96 -22.01
C GLY A 32 16.94 -4.22 -23.32
N TYR A 33 17.86 -3.24 -23.32
CA TYR A 33 18.21 -2.48 -24.52
C TYR A 33 19.67 -2.76 -24.88
N HIS A 34 19.88 -3.27 -26.09
CA HIS A 34 21.20 -3.53 -26.64
C HIS A 34 21.61 -2.37 -27.54
N GLU A 35 22.58 -1.59 -27.08
CA GLU A 35 23.11 -0.43 -27.80
C GLU A 35 23.85 -0.86 -29.07
N ILE A 36 23.49 -0.27 -30.21
CA ILE A 36 24.12 -0.54 -31.50
C ILE A 36 24.60 0.79 -32.07
N ILE A 37 25.92 0.92 -32.29
CA ILE A 37 26.54 2.16 -32.77
C ILE A 37 25.87 2.62 -34.08
N GLY A 38 25.36 3.85 -34.08
CA GLY A 38 24.74 4.49 -35.24
C GLY A 38 23.34 3.96 -35.60
N LYS A 39 22.73 3.10 -34.77
CA LYS A 39 21.38 2.55 -34.98
C LYS A 39 20.53 2.72 -33.74
N LYS A 40 19.21 2.53 -33.90
CA LYS A 40 18.31 2.42 -32.75
C LYS A 40 18.66 1.14 -31.97
N PRO A 41 18.63 1.17 -30.63
CA PRO A 41 18.93 0.01 -29.81
C PRO A 41 17.91 -1.10 -30.05
N LEU A 42 18.37 -2.35 -30.00
CA LEU A 42 17.50 -3.52 -30.07
C LEU A 42 16.85 -3.73 -28.70
N THR A 43 15.54 -3.94 -28.67
CA THR A 43 14.78 -4.18 -27.44
C THR A 43 14.55 -5.68 -27.26
N GLU A 44 14.87 -6.21 -26.08
CA GLU A 44 14.64 -7.61 -25.68
C GLU A 44 13.69 -7.67 -24.48
N TYR A 45 12.69 -8.56 -24.53
CA TYR A 45 11.78 -8.76 -23.41
C TYR A 45 12.39 -9.70 -22.37
N LEU A 46 12.55 -9.21 -21.14
CA LEU A 46 13.16 -9.95 -20.03
C LEU A 46 12.12 -10.66 -19.15
N GLY A 47 10.86 -10.23 -19.19
CA GLY A 47 9.78 -10.78 -18.37
C GLY A 47 8.93 -9.70 -17.69
N PRO A 48 7.92 -10.10 -16.90
CA PRO A 48 7.15 -9.16 -16.09
C PRO A 48 8.02 -8.53 -14.99
N ALA A 49 7.67 -7.31 -14.59
CA ALA A 49 8.15 -6.70 -13.35
C ALA A 49 7.16 -7.03 -12.21
N LEU A 50 7.56 -6.76 -10.97
CA LEU A 50 6.63 -6.78 -9.84
C LEU A 50 5.70 -5.57 -9.93
N ASP A 51 4.41 -5.81 -9.70
CA ASP A 51 3.44 -4.74 -9.64
C ASP A 51 3.60 -3.91 -8.36
N THR A 52 3.24 -2.64 -8.44
CA THR A 52 3.16 -1.75 -7.27
C THR A 52 1.75 -1.19 -7.11
N ILE A 53 1.32 -1.04 -5.86
CA ILE A 53 0.05 -0.41 -5.51
C ILE A 53 0.33 0.75 -4.56
N SER A 54 -0.29 1.90 -4.81
CA SER A 54 -0.24 3.04 -3.89
C SER A 54 -1.62 3.55 -3.58
N PHE A 55 -1.83 3.96 -2.33
CA PHE A 55 -3.06 4.61 -1.88
C PHE A 55 -2.81 5.43 -0.62
N THR A 56 -3.73 6.34 -0.33
CA THR A 56 -3.68 7.17 0.89
C THR A 56 -4.79 6.74 1.84
N ILE A 57 -4.52 6.69 3.14
CA ILE A 57 -5.51 6.52 4.20
C ILE A 57 -5.57 7.81 5.01
N ASN A 58 -6.76 8.41 5.10
CA ASN A 58 -7.00 9.54 5.99
C ASN A 58 -7.53 9.03 7.33
N LEU A 59 -6.84 9.40 8.40
CA LEU A 59 -7.16 8.97 9.76
C LEU A 59 -7.64 10.16 10.59
N ASN A 60 -8.75 9.96 11.31
CA ASN A 60 -9.25 10.94 12.24
C ASN A 60 -9.86 10.25 13.47
N ALA A 61 -9.49 10.72 14.66
CA ALA A 61 -10.00 10.20 15.93
C ALA A 61 -11.53 10.35 16.06
N ARG A 62 -12.12 11.35 15.39
CA ARG A 62 -13.58 11.53 15.33
C ARG A 62 -14.30 10.38 14.64
N PHE A 63 -13.60 9.62 13.81
CA PHE A 63 -14.14 8.46 13.12
C PHE A 63 -13.91 7.16 13.89
N GLY A 64 -13.70 7.22 15.21
CA GLY A 64 -13.57 6.04 16.06
C GLY A 64 -12.27 5.24 15.84
N VAL A 65 -11.26 5.85 15.22
CA VAL A 65 -9.95 5.24 14.98
C VAL A 65 -8.91 5.85 15.90
N ASN A 66 -8.14 5.02 16.61
CA ASN A 66 -6.96 5.50 17.30
C ASN A 66 -5.84 5.75 16.28
N VAL A 67 -5.66 7.01 15.88
CA VAL A 67 -4.76 7.41 14.77
C VAL A 67 -3.33 6.94 15.00
N ARG A 68 -2.78 7.18 16.20
CA ARG A 68 -1.40 6.80 16.53
C ARG A 68 -1.19 5.28 16.46
N ASN A 69 -2.11 4.50 17.02
CA ASN A 69 -2.02 3.04 16.96
C ASN A 69 -2.12 2.54 15.53
N GLU A 70 -3.04 3.08 14.73
CA GLU A 70 -3.19 2.67 13.34
C GLU A 70 -1.94 2.98 12.51
N MET A 71 -1.35 4.16 12.68
CA MET A 71 -0.08 4.52 12.02
C MET A 71 1.06 3.58 12.40
N ASN A 72 1.21 3.27 13.69
CA ASN A 72 2.26 2.35 14.17
C ASN A 72 2.11 0.95 13.58
N GLU A 73 0.89 0.49 13.39
CA GLU A 73 0.63 -0.84 12.83
C GLU A 73 1.08 -0.96 11.37
N TRP A 74 0.88 0.09 10.57
CA TRP A 74 1.43 0.14 9.21
C TRP A 74 2.96 0.15 9.20
N VAL A 75 3.60 0.85 10.13
CA VAL A 75 5.07 0.81 10.30
C VAL A 75 5.54 -0.59 10.69
N LEU A 76 4.83 -1.26 11.59
CA LEU A 76 5.16 -2.62 11.99
C LEU A 76 5.04 -3.58 10.80
N MET A 77 4.04 -3.43 9.94
CA MET A 77 3.92 -4.24 8.72
C MET A 77 5.09 -4.01 7.76
N ALA A 78 5.51 -2.77 7.56
CA ALA A 78 6.66 -2.43 6.71
C ALA A 78 7.99 -2.97 7.27
N THR A 79 8.15 -2.98 8.60
CA THR A 79 9.41 -3.38 9.25
C THR A 79 9.51 -4.88 9.51
N LYS A 80 8.39 -5.60 9.63
CA LYS A 80 8.40 -7.06 9.83
C LYS A 80 8.63 -7.87 8.57
N GLY A 81 8.46 -7.27 7.39
CA GLY A 81 8.60 -7.97 6.10
C GLY A 81 7.53 -9.04 5.88
N GLU A 82 6.35 -8.89 6.49
CA GLU A 82 5.24 -9.83 6.33
C GLU A 82 4.49 -9.55 5.02
N ALA A 83 4.17 -10.62 4.27
CA ALA A 83 3.41 -10.55 3.03
C ALA A 83 1.95 -10.97 3.26
N TYR A 84 1.01 -10.21 2.70
CA TYR A 84 -0.42 -10.39 2.92
C TYR A 84 -1.23 -10.31 1.63
N PRO A 85 -2.35 -11.04 1.53
CA PRO A 85 -3.28 -10.83 0.43
C PRO A 85 -3.99 -9.48 0.60
N LEU A 86 -4.13 -8.74 -0.50
CA LEU A 86 -4.97 -7.56 -0.58
C LEU A 86 -6.31 -7.96 -1.20
N ILE A 87 -7.39 -7.81 -0.45
CA ILE A 87 -8.75 -8.15 -0.88
C ILE A 87 -9.57 -6.86 -0.91
N ILE A 88 -10.24 -6.60 -2.03
CA ILE A 88 -11.16 -5.47 -2.17
C ILE A 88 -12.51 -6.02 -2.64
N GLY A 89 -13.56 -5.74 -1.86
CA GLY A 89 -14.85 -6.40 -1.99
C GLY A 89 -14.71 -7.90 -1.74
N ASN A 90 -15.02 -8.69 -2.77
CA ASN A 90 -14.98 -10.16 -2.73
C ASN A 90 -13.87 -10.76 -3.62
N ARG A 91 -12.89 -9.94 -4.06
CA ARG A 91 -11.83 -10.40 -4.96
C ARG A 91 -10.46 -9.98 -4.42
N ALA A 92 -9.51 -10.92 -4.48
CA ALA A 92 -8.11 -10.60 -4.28
C ALA A 92 -7.63 -9.71 -5.44
N LEU A 93 -6.85 -8.69 -5.11
CA LEU A 93 -6.18 -7.82 -6.07
C LEU A 93 -4.73 -8.29 -6.19
N GLY A 94 -4.28 -8.60 -7.41
CA GLY A 94 -2.93 -9.15 -7.65
C GLY A 94 -2.92 -10.65 -7.88
N THR A 95 -1.73 -11.20 -8.11
CA THR A 95 -1.53 -12.63 -8.43
C THR A 95 -1.36 -13.46 -7.16
N ASP A 96 -0.59 -12.95 -6.20
CA ASP A 96 -0.25 -13.66 -4.96
C ASP A 96 -0.38 -12.72 -3.74
N LEU A 97 0.74 -12.43 -3.06
CA LEU A 97 0.76 -11.60 -1.86
C LEU A 97 1.34 -10.22 -2.16
N TRP A 98 1.26 -9.34 -1.17
CA TRP A 98 1.79 -7.99 -1.21
C TRP A 98 2.55 -7.70 0.08
N ILE A 99 3.66 -6.98 -0.05
CA ILE A 99 4.43 -6.45 1.08
C ILE A 99 4.26 -4.94 1.15
N VAL A 100 4.36 -4.38 2.35
CA VAL A 100 4.40 -2.93 2.53
C VAL A 100 5.82 -2.45 2.26
N GLN A 101 6.03 -1.83 1.10
CA GLN A 101 7.34 -1.32 0.69
C GLN A 101 7.67 0.00 1.40
N SER A 102 6.68 0.90 1.52
CA SER A 102 6.88 2.18 2.18
C SER A 102 5.61 2.70 2.86
N VAL A 103 5.80 3.48 3.92
CA VAL A 103 4.75 4.13 4.70
C VAL A 103 5.17 5.57 4.96
N GLY A 104 4.55 6.52 4.25
CA GLY A 104 4.60 7.94 4.55
C GLY A 104 3.57 8.28 5.63
N GLN A 105 3.93 9.12 6.60
CA GLN A 105 3.00 9.60 7.63
C GLN A 105 2.98 11.12 7.66
N ALA A 106 1.80 11.70 7.59
CA ALA A 106 1.59 13.10 7.90
C ALA A 106 0.83 13.23 9.22
N TRP A 107 1.41 13.99 10.15
CA TRP A 107 0.83 14.27 11.46
C TRP A 107 0.16 15.63 11.40
N ASN A 108 -1.14 15.66 11.15
CA ASN A 108 -1.84 16.89 10.79
C ASN A 108 -2.23 17.71 12.03
N ILE A 109 -2.96 17.10 12.98
CA ILE A 109 -3.44 17.78 14.18
C ILE A 109 -2.97 17.01 15.41
N VAL A 110 -2.06 17.63 16.16
CA VAL A 110 -1.55 17.14 17.43
C VAL A 110 -2.00 18.10 18.53
N LEU A 111 -2.68 17.58 19.55
CA LEU A 111 -3.15 18.34 20.71
C LEU A 111 -2.10 18.35 21.84
N ASN A 112 -2.46 19.00 22.95
CA ASN A 112 -1.68 18.97 24.17
C ASN A 112 -1.37 17.52 24.59
N GLN A 113 -0.25 17.32 25.26
CA GLN A 113 0.25 15.99 25.66
C GLN A 113 0.60 15.04 24.49
N GLY A 114 0.62 15.53 23.24
CA GLY A 114 1.05 14.74 22.08
C GLY A 114 -0.03 13.80 21.52
N GLU A 115 -1.29 14.05 21.87
CA GLU A 115 -2.45 13.32 21.36
C GLU A 115 -2.67 13.65 19.87
N LEU A 116 -2.55 12.64 19.01
CA LEU A 116 -2.72 12.78 17.56
C LEU A 116 -4.19 12.54 17.20
N ILE A 117 -4.86 13.59 16.73
CA ILE A 117 -6.29 13.55 16.39
C ILE A 117 -6.52 13.32 14.91
N SER A 118 -5.63 13.79 14.05
CA SER A 118 -5.78 13.69 12.60
C SER A 118 -4.43 13.47 11.95
N GLY A 119 -4.40 12.62 10.94
CA GLY A 119 -3.21 12.36 10.14
C GLY A 119 -3.54 11.65 8.84
N SER A 120 -2.57 11.54 7.95
CA SER A 120 -2.68 10.73 6.73
C SER A 120 -1.53 9.75 6.63
N LEU A 121 -1.81 8.64 5.96
CA LEU A 121 -0.83 7.61 5.62
C LEU A 121 -0.77 7.47 4.11
N ASP A 122 0.42 7.54 3.55
CA ASP A 122 0.67 7.24 2.15
C ASP A 122 1.37 5.87 2.08
N ILE A 123 0.65 4.86 1.59
CA ILE A 123 1.10 3.47 1.60
C ILE A 123 1.49 3.07 0.19
N THR A 124 2.67 2.46 0.06
CA THR A 124 3.09 1.77 -1.16
C THR A 124 3.28 0.30 -0.86
N LEU A 125 2.60 -0.54 -1.63
CA LEU A 125 2.71 -1.99 -1.63
C LEU A 125 3.47 -2.43 -2.88
N GLU A 126 4.26 -3.49 -2.73
CA GLU A 126 4.92 -4.19 -3.83
C GLU A 126 4.46 -5.64 -3.86
N GLU A 127 4.26 -6.19 -5.05
CA GLU A 127 3.87 -7.57 -5.25
C GLU A 127 4.95 -8.51 -4.71
N TYR A 128 4.53 -9.56 -4.01
CA TYR A 128 5.39 -10.58 -3.43
C TYR A 128 4.96 -11.95 -3.94
N ILE A 129 5.82 -12.56 -4.75
CA ILE A 129 5.61 -13.90 -5.31
C ILE A 129 6.22 -14.93 -4.38
N SER A 130 5.38 -15.66 -3.65
CA SER A 130 5.80 -16.64 -2.65
C SER A 130 6.26 -17.96 -3.26
N ARG A 131 5.77 -18.30 -4.46
CA ARG A 131 6.10 -19.52 -5.21
C ARG A 131 6.09 -19.26 -6.71
N VAL A 132 7.06 -19.84 -7.41
CA VAL A 132 7.17 -19.87 -8.88
C VAL A 132 6.89 -21.27 -9.37
#